data_AF-A0ABD1NR37-F1
#
_entry.id   AF-A0ABD1NR37-F1
#
_cell.length_a   1.000
_cell.length_b   1.000
_cell.length_c   1.000
_cell.angle_alpha   90.00
_cell.angle_beta   90.00
_cell.angle_gamma   90.00
#
_symmetry.space_group_name_H-M   'P 1'
#
loop_
_entity.id
_entity.type
_entity.pdbx_description
1 polymer ?
#
loop_
_entity_poly.entity_id
_entity_poly.type
_entity_poly.pdbx_seq_one_letter_code
_entity_poly.pdbx_strand_id
1 'polypeptide(L)'
;MAQTTATAAVLFLFLLFSHPCSCISSSPIKTVVVLVMENRSFDHMLGWMKKLNPKINGVDGSESNPLNTTDVKSPRVFFGNQSHFLDPDPGHSFQTIREQIFGSNETSTHEWICPAG
;
A
#
# COMPACT_ATOMS: atom_id res chain seq x y z
N MET A 1 35.61 -15.33 49.48
CA MET A 1 34.59 -14.46 48.88
C MET A 1 34.63 -14.38 47.34
N ALA A 2 35.71 -14.82 46.67
CA ALA A 2 35.82 -14.76 45.20
C ALA A 2 35.11 -15.90 44.43
N GLN A 3 34.83 -17.05 45.07
CA GLN A 3 34.15 -18.18 44.41
C GLN A 3 32.64 -17.98 44.28
N THR A 4 32.03 -17.22 45.21
CA THR A 4 30.60 -16.95 45.25
C THR A 4 30.17 -15.94 44.19
N THR A 5 31.06 -15.04 43.77
CA THR A 5 30.80 -14.05 42.72
C THR A 5 30.92 -14.67 41.32
N ALA A 6 31.90 -15.56 41.10
CA ALA A 6 32.08 -16.24 39.82
C ALA A 6 30.92 -17.19 39.48
N THR A 7 30.39 -17.91 40.47
CA THR A 7 29.23 -18.79 40.29
C THR A 7 27.94 -18.02 40.02
N ALA A 8 27.73 -16.89 40.71
CA ALA A 8 26.60 -15.99 40.44
C ALA A 8 26.67 -15.38 39.02
N ALA A 9 27.86 -15.00 38.54
CA ALA A 9 28.05 -14.46 37.20
C ALA A 9 27.77 -15.49 36.10
N VAL A 10 28.18 -16.75 36.30
CA VAL A 10 27.87 -17.85 35.36
C VAL A 10 26.37 -18.15 35.33
N LEU A 11 25.70 -18.16 36.49
CA LEU A 11 24.25 -18.36 36.57
C LEU A 11 23.48 -17.23 35.88
N PHE A 12 23.92 -15.98 36.05
CA PHE A 12 23.34 -14.80 35.40
C PHE A 12 23.52 -14.85 33.88
N LEU A 13 24.69 -15.30 33.41
CA LEU A 13 24.97 -15.49 32.00
C LEU A 13 24.09 -16.59 31.39
N PHE A 14 23.90 -17.71 32.09
CA PHE A 14 22.95 -18.76 31.68
C PHE A 14 21.51 -18.25 31.61
N LEU A 15 21.07 -17.43 32.56
CA LEU A 15 19.74 -16.83 32.55
C LEU A 15 19.55 -15.84 31.39
N LEU A 16 20.60 -15.10 30.98
CA LEU A 16 20.55 -14.23 29.81
C LEU A 16 20.45 -15.02 28.49
N PHE A 17 21.14 -16.17 28.38
CA PHE A 17 21.13 -17.01 27.17
C PHE A 17 19.98 -18.03 27.08
N SER A 18 19.24 -18.25 28.17
CA SER A 18 18.14 -19.22 28.24
C SER A 18 16.75 -18.62 27.97
N HIS A 19 16.66 -17.44 27.36
CA HIS A 19 15.38 -16.91 26.93
C HIS A 19 14.94 -17.69 25.68
N PRO A 20 13.91 -18.57 25.74
CA PRO A 20 13.34 -19.11 24.53
C PRO A 20 12.78 -17.92 23.76
N CYS A 21 13.39 -17.62 22.61
CA CYS A 21 12.81 -16.73 21.63
C CYS A 21 11.56 -17.44 21.09
N SER A 22 10.45 -17.29 21.80
CA SER A 22 9.14 -17.66 21.33
C SER A 22 8.41 -16.38 20.99
N CYS A 23 8.55 -15.94 19.75
CA CYS A 23 7.61 -15.02 19.14
C CYS A 23 7.07 -15.61 17.83
N ILE A 24 6.52 -16.83 17.91
CA ILE A 24 5.48 -17.21 16.96
C ILE A 24 4.20 -16.58 17.49
N SER A 25 3.85 -15.40 16.96
CA SER A 25 2.53 -14.83 17.15
C SER A 25 1.51 -15.77 16.50
N SER A 26 0.88 -16.62 17.31
CA SER A 26 -0.24 -17.45 16.85
C SER A 26 -1.43 -16.53 16.62
N SER A 27 -1.56 -16.04 15.39
CA SER A 27 -2.77 -15.33 14.97
C SER A 27 -3.94 -16.32 14.97
N PRO A 28 -5.09 -16.00 15.58
CA PRO A 28 -6.26 -16.87 15.53
C PRO A 28 -6.87 -16.98 14.12
N ILE A 29 -6.46 -16.12 13.18
CA ILE A 29 -6.95 -16.10 11.79
C ILE A 29 -6.24 -17.20 11.00
N LYS A 30 -6.96 -18.27 10.68
CA LYS A 30 -6.44 -19.41 9.90
C LYS A 30 -6.55 -19.23 8.39
N THR A 31 -7.39 -18.30 7.93
CA THR A 31 -7.69 -18.12 6.51
C THR A 31 -7.95 -16.66 6.23
N VAL A 32 -7.27 -16.14 5.19
CA VAL A 32 -7.46 -14.79 4.68
C VAL A 32 -8.03 -14.91 3.27
N VAL A 33 -9.18 -14.28 3.05
CA VAL A 33 -9.74 -14.12 1.70
C VAL A 33 -9.42 -12.71 1.24
N VAL A 34 -8.67 -12.59 0.15
CA VAL A 34 -8.35 -11.30 -0.46
C VAL A 34 -9.31 -11.08 -1.62
N LEU A 35 -10.25 -10.14 -1.46
CA LEU A 35 -11.13 -9.69 -2.52
C LEU A 35 -10.48 -8.50 -3.22
N VAL A 36 -10.12 -8.69 -4.50
CA VAL A 36 -9.65 -7.60 -5.36
C VAL A 36 -10.84 -7.19 -6.23
N MET A 37 -11.28 -5.94 -6.07
CA MET A 37 -12.28 -5.37 -6.97
C MET A 37 -11.59 -4.55 -8.06
N GLU A 38 -12.11 -4.72 -9.26
CA GLU A 38 -11.72 -3.94 -10.44
C GLU A 38 -12.54 -2.64 -10.48
N ASN A 39 -11.95 -1.58 -11.04
CA ASN A 39 -12.61 -0.31 -11.39
C ASN A 39 -13.38 0.39 -10.25
N ARG A 40 -13.01 0.12 -8.99
CA ARG A 40 -13.52 0.82 -7.81
C ARG A 40 -12.33 1.28 -6.96
N SER A 41 -11.90 2.53 -7.13
CA SER A 41 -10.91 3.13 -6.24
C SER A 41 -11.44 3.20 -4.81
N PHE A 42 -10.54 3.23 -3.83
CA PHE A 42 -10.87 3.37 -2.40
C PHE A 42 -11.82 4.55 -2.15
N ASP A 43 -11.68 5.61 -2.94
CA ASP A 43 -12.43 6.85 -2.82
C ASP A 43 -13.92 6.65 -3.11
N HIS A 44 -14.24 5.73 -4.04
CA HIS A 44 -15.60 5.35 -4.40
C HIS A 44 -16.31 4.51 -3.34
N MET A 45 -15.56 3.82 -2.48
CA MET A 45 -16.14 3.00 -1.42
C MET A 45 -16.16 3.71 -0.08
N LEU A 46 -15.04 4.32 0.29
CA LEU A 46 -14.79 4.83 1.64
C LEU A 46 -14.30 6.28 1.65
N GLY A 47 -13.91 6.86 0.50
CA GLY A 47 -13.40 8.23 0.43
C GLY A 47 -14.37 9.27 0.99
N TRP A 48 -15.67 9.07 0.80
CA TRP A 48 -16.72 9.99 1.26
C TRP A 48 -17.19 9.76 2.70
N MET A 49 -16.55 8.85 3.45
CA MET A 49 -16.95 8.52 4.82
C MET A 49 -16.73 9.66 5.82
N LYS A 50 -15.96 10.70 5.47
CA LYS A 50 -15.82 11.90 6.30
C LYS A 50 -17.18 12.54 6.63
N LYS A 51 -18.16 12.44 5.72
CA LYS A 51 -19.55 12.88 5.97
C LYS A 51 -20.24 12.10 7.08
N LEU A 52 -19.91 10.81 7.25
CA LEU A 52 -20.50 9.93 8.25
C LEU A 52 -19.74 9.96 9.58
N ASN A 53 -18.41 10.03 9.51
CA ASN A 53 -17.54 10.14 10.67
C ASN A 53 -16.46 11.21 10.42
N PRO A 54 -16.64 12.43 10.96
CA PRO A 54 -15.71 13.54 10.76
C PRO A 54 -14.27 13.29 11.26
N LYS A 55 -14.05 12.26 12.08
CA LYS A 55 -12.70 11.88 12.55
C LYS A 55 -11.88 11.17 11.46
N ILE A 56 -12.55 10.71 10.40
CA ILE A 56 -11.87 10.08 9.26
C ILE A 56 -11.27 11.18 8.40
N ASN A 57 -9.97 11.05 8.09
CA ASN A 57 -9.31 11.86 7.08
C ASN A 57 -9.74 11.40 5.68
N GLY A 58 -10.96 11.76 5.29
CA GLY A 58 -11.53 11.50 3.98
C GLY A 58 -11.81 12.79 3.19
N VAL A 59 -12.50 12.64 2.06
CA VAL A 59 -12.85 13.77 1.20
C VAL A 59 -14.17 14.41 1.61
N ASP A 60 -14.30 15.73 1.41
CA ASP A 60 -15.56 16.46 1.58
C ASP A 60 -16.07 17.14 0.30
N GLY A 61 -15.29 17.09 -0.79
CA GLY A 61 -15.60 17.67 -2.09
C GLY A 61 -14.97 19.05 -2.30
N SER A 62 -14.20 19.56 -1.34
CA SER A 62 -13.39 20.78 -1.52
C SER A 62 -12.04 20.51 -2.20
N GLU A 63 -11.67 19.24 -2.33
CA GLU A 63 -10.39 18.81 -2.89
C GLU A 63 -10.32 19.09 -4.40
N SER A 64 -9.17 19.57 -4.86
CA SER A 64 -8.95 19.88 -6.28
C SER A 64 -7.49 19.75 -6.67
N ASN A 65 -7.27 19.44 -7.95
CA ASN A 65 -5.95 19.48 -8.57
C ASN A 65 -5.91 20.58 -9.64
N PRO A 66 -4.80 21.33 -9.78
CA PRO A 66 -4.61 22.23 -10.90
C PRO A 66 -4.46 21.43 -12.20
N LEU A 67 -5.01 21.95 -13.31
CA LEU A 67 -4.92 21.31 -14.62
C LEU A 67 -3.46 21.28 -15.12
N ASN A 68 -2.69 22.31 -14.79
CA ASN A 68 -1.26 22.41 -15.02
C ASN A 68 -0.55 22.69 -13.70
N THR A 69 0.36 21.79 -13.29
CA THR A 69 1.11 21.90 -12.04
C THR A 69 2.20 22.97 -12.05
N THR A 70 2.57 23.48 -13.23
CA THR A 70 3.59 24.53 -13.39
C THR A 70 3.01 25.95 -13.35
N ASP A 71 1.69 26.11 -13.54
CA ASP A 71 1.00 27.39 -13.50
C ASP A 71 0.12 27.51 -12.24
N VAL A 72 0.48 28.44 -11.35
CA VAL A 72 -0.25 28.70 -10.10
C VAL A 72 -1.68 29.20 -10.35
N LYS A 73 -1.94 29.81 -11.51
CA LYS A 73 -3.27 30.32 -11.91
C LYS A 73 -4.05 29.34 -12.76
N SER A 74 -3.55 28.12 -12.93
CA SER A 74 -4.20 27.10 -13.75
C SER A 74 -5.63 26.82 -13.26
N PRO A 75 -6.60 26.61 -14.18
CA PRO A 75 -7.92 26.09 -13.83
C PRO A 75 -7.81 24.85 -12.94
N ARG A 76 -8.74 24.71 -12.00
CA ARG A 76 -8.77 23.58 -11.07
C ARG A 76 -9.83 22.57 -11.47
N VAL A 77 -9.48 21.30 -11.39
CA VAL A 77 -10.41 20.18 -11.50
C VAL A 77 -10.75 19.73 -10.09
N PHE A 78 -12.01 19.85 -9.71
CA PHE A 78 -12.50 19.48 -8.38
C PHE A 78 -12.84 17.99 -8.32
N PHE A 79 -12.53 17.38 -7.18
CA PHE A 79 -12.90 16.01 -6.90
C PHE A 79 -14.41 15.92 -6.66
N GLY A 80 -15.09 15.06 -7.42
CA GLY A 80 -16.55 14.88 -7.35
C GLY A 80 -16.94 13.43 -7.12
N ASN A 81 -18.13 13.19 -6.57
CA ASN A 81 -18.68 11.85 -6.34
C ASN A 81 -19.41 11.25 -7.56
N GLN A 82 -19.30 11.89 -8.73
CA GLN A 82 -19.98 11.53 -9.96
C GLN A 82 -19.01 10.94 -10.99
N SER A 83 -17.99 10.20 -10.57
CA SER A 83 -17.10 9.54 -11.51
C SER A 83 -17.93 8.55 -12.34
N HIS A 84 -17.97 8.80 -13.65
CA HIS A 84 -18.59 7.89 -14.60
C HIS A 84 -17.80 6.59 -14.66
N PHE A 85 -18.51 5.49 -14.93
CA PHE A 85 -17.86 4.29 -15.45
C PHE A 85 -17.18 4.66 -16.77
N LEU A 86 -15.89 4.39 -16.88
CA LEU A 86 -15.18 4.55 -18.14
C LEU A 86 -15.70 3.47 -19.10
N ASP A 87 -16.38 3.90 -20.15
CA ASP A 87 -16.86 3.09 -21.26
C ASP A 87 -16.30 3.71 -22.55
N PRO A 88 -15.46 3.01 -23.33
CA PRO A 88 -15.08 1.60 -23.17
C PRO A 88 -14.11 1.35 -22.01
N ASP A 89 -14.32 0.24 -21.33
CA ASP A 89 -13.44 -0.26 -20.28
C ASP A 89 -12.02 -0.46 -20.85
N PRO A 90 -10.98 0.15 -20.25
CA PRO A 90 -9.61 -0.08 -20.68
C PRO A 90 -9.28 -1.58 -20.73
N GLY A 91 -8.59 -2.01 -21.79
CA GLY A 91 -8.24 -3.42 -21.91
C GLY A 91 -7.37 -3.90 -20.74
N HIS A 92 -7.71 -5.08 -20.20
CA HIS A 92 -7.06 -5.69 -19.03
C HIS A 92 -5.87 -6.59 -19.37
N SER A 93 -5.38 -6.52 -20.61
CA SER A 93 -4.21 -7.29 -21.02
C SER A 93 -2.92 -6.60 -20.59
N PHE A 94 -1.85 -7.37 -20.37
CA PHE A 94 -0.51 -6.82 -20.10
C PHE A 94 -0.07 -5.81 -21.18
N GLN A 95 -0.44 -6.09 -22.43
CA GLN A 95 -0.17 -5.24 -23.57
C GLN A 95 -0.85 -3.88 -23.43
N THR A 96 -2.13 -3.88 -23.06
CA THR A 96 -2.93 -2.66 -22.91
C THR A 96 -2.53 -1.86 -21.68
N ILE A 97 -2.16 -2.52 -20.58
CA ILE A 97 -1.61 -1.84 -19.39
C ILE A 97 -0.29 -1.14 -19.74
N ARG A 98 0.58 -1.77 -20.53
CA ARG A 98 1.83 -1.13 -20.98
C ARG A 98 1.54 0.10 -21.84
N GLU A 99 0.63 -0.02 -22.80
CA GLU A 99 0.24 1.10 -23.64
C GLU A 99 -0.31 2.26 -22.81
N GLN A 100 -1.09 2.00 -21.76
CA GLN A 100 -1.58 3.03 -20.86
C GLN A 100 -0.48 3.71 -20.04
N ILE A 101 0.48 2.94 -19.52
CA ILE A 101 1.57 3.48 -18.68
C ILE A 101 2.61 4.22 -19.53
N PHE A 102 2.99 3.66 -20.68
CA PHE A 102 4.14 4.09 -21.46
C PHE A 102 3.77 4.76 -22.80
N GLY A 103 2.48 4.83 -23.13
CA GLY A 103 2.00 5.44 -24.39
C GLY A 103 2.39 4.66 -25.65
N SER A 104 2.97 3.46 -25.51
CA SER A 104 3.39 2.64 -26.65
C SER A 104 3.37 1.16 -26.29
N ASN A 105 3.17 0.35 -27.33
CA ASN A 105 3.27 -1.10 -27.24
C ASN A 105 4.68 -1.62 -27.52
N GLU A 106 5.57 -0.71 -27.90
CA GLU A 106 6.89 -1.06 -28.39
C GLU A 106 7.73 -1.59 -27.24
N THR A 107 8.14 -2.85 -27.38
CA THR A 107 9.13 -3.43 -26.48
C THR A 107 10.49 -2.93 -26.95
N SER A 108 10.81 -1.65 -26.72
CA SER A 108 12.22 -1.28 -26.74
C SER A 108 12.87 -2.11 -25.64
N THR A 109 13.89 -2.88 -25.99
CA THR A 109 14.65 -3.75 -25.09
C THR A 109 15.37 -2.91 -24.05
N HIS A 110 14.63 -2.37 -23.08
CA HIS A 110 15.17 -1.83 -21.86
C HIS A 110 15.17 -2.96 -20.85
N GLU A 111 16.33 -3.62 -20.87
CA GLU A 111 16.93 -4.48 -19.85
C GLU A 111 16.52 -4.13 -18.42
N TRP A 112 15.34 -4.59 -18.02
CA TRP A 112 14.90 -4.70 -16.61
C TRP A 112 14.31 -6.08 -16.31
N ILE A 113 14.51 -7.05 -17.19
CA ILE A 113 14.31 -8.46 -16.84
C ILE A 113 15.51 -8.85 -15.99
N CYS A 114 15.29 -8.99 -14.68
CA CYS A 114 16.25 -9.66 -13.81
C CYS A 114 16.59 -11.03 -14.44
N PRO A 115 17.87 -11.33 -14.71
CA PRO A 115 18.23 -12.63 -15.26
C PRO A 115 17.82 -13.69 -14.24
N ALA A 116 16.96 -14.62 -14.66
CA ALA A 116 16.70 -15.84 -13.93
C ALA A 116 18.02 -16.64 -13.89
N GLY A 117 18.55 -16.84 -12.68
CA GLY A 117 19.48 -17.92 -12.40
C GLY A 117 18.76 -19.25 -12.35
#